data_AF-A0A2H6ACY7-F1
#
_entry.id   AF-A0A2H6ACY7-F1
#
_cell.length_a   1.000
_cell.length_b   1.000
_cell.length_c   1.000
_cell.angle_alpha   90.00
_cell.angle_beta   90.00
_cell.angle_gamma   90.00
#
_symmetry.space_group_name_H-M   'P 1'
#
loop_
_entity.id
_entity.type
_entity.pdbx_description
1 polymer ?
#
loop_
_entity_poly.entity_id
_entity_poly.type
_entity_poly.pdbx_seq_one_letter_code
_entity_poly.pdbx_strand_id
1 'polypeptide(L)'
;MFFSDEFLRAILGPETRIKESRRTEALASLYMLHHAALYAAWQNGKLPASHKELLQQSGLKESELYQPEGKELRWDGDRQLAISDAYNTIHFATPLIELPLDKVTVAERTAYESFRWRYLWLWSGAFDPVGIRLRIRPEEVAAETCILPLINIPQYRQLRQEIGGKTVKFNLNLIPPEGILYWLVHFPETSSVRRLLREALLPNLGPQGRAFFQAVGEIALLGLHDDPFLAELAETALLSYMLGSMSEVPDYAWARNAMRIPIVAGLEVKNPLIFAAILSALKALVDNAAPQMITWEPLEKDQQGYKIVAIRPVPNSEADRWFNPPNTPEKERFTPGIYYTTVGNMFYVSLREDVLRQIVDRYVAQRKNEGKKEEGPGSHRVEAHMVLHLSPQAAKRLWPVAQWFVETQIAANALANTALLYPVWRARIIPPQARDQQVYDAAYRLYGFAPVSPDRSTVVYDEKRDVVTNERHGTLAEPWFPRLPAPDSPLGLLLKSVQHVRAELEFREDGAFTRLTIQRNRVPPR
;
A
#
# COMPACT_ATOMS: atom_id res chain seq x y z
N MET A 1 -7.69 22.17 -0.74
CA MET A 1 -6.48 22.73 -0.11
C MET A 1 -5.48 23.07 -1.20
N PHE A 2 -4.74 24.16 -1.05
CA PHE A 2 -3.69 24.57 -1.96
C PHE A 2 -2.46 24.93 -1.13
N PHE A 3 -1.33 24.32 -1.44
CA PHE A 3 -0.06 24.60 -0.80
C PHE A 3 0.77 25.47 -1.74
N SER A 4 0.82 26.79 -1.47
CA SER A 4 1.59 27.74 -2.26
C SER A 4 3.08 27.67 -1.94
N ASP A 5 3.93 28.24 -2.81
CA ASP A 5 5.37 28.35 -2.56
C ASP A 5 5.65 29.12 -1.26
N GLU A 6 4.92 30.21 -0.99
CA GLU A 6 5.06 30.99 0.25
C GLU A 6 4.73 30.17 1.49
N PHE A 7 3.64 29.39 1.44
CA PHE A 7 3.25 28.50 2.52
C PHE A 7 4.31 27.42 2.77
N LEU A 8 4.82 26.80 1.71
CA LEU A 8 5.87 25.79 1.81
C LEU A 8 7.19 26.39 2.33
N ARG A 9 7.58 27.59 1.87
CA ARG A 9 8.74 28.32 2.41
C ARG A 9 8.57 28.68 3.88
N ALA A 10 7.38 29.05 4.33
CA ALA A 10 7.12 29.36 5.73
C ALA A 10 7.25 28.11 6.62
N ILE A 11 6.69 26.97 6.22
CA ILE A 11 6.78 25.71 6.97
C ILE A 11 8.21 25.15 6.98
N LEU A 12 8.94 25.31 5.87
CA LEU A 12 10.30 24.80 5.73
C LEU A 12 11.37 25.80 6.19
N GLY A 13 10.96 27.01 6.57
CA GLY A 13 11.85 28.09 6.96
C GLY A 13 12.55 27.86 8.30
N PRO A 14 13.61 28.65 8.58
CA PRO A 14 14.42 28.49 9.79
C PRO A 14 13.60 28.67 11.06
N GLU A 15 12.69 29.64 11.07
CA GLU A 15 11.87 29.95 12.24
C GLU A 15 11.01 28.75 12.64
N THR A 16 10.20 28.21 11.73
CA THR A 16 9.33 27.06 11.98
C THR A 16 10.16 25.85 12.41
N ARG A 17 11.23 25.51 11.67
CA ARG A 17 12.03 24.31 11.96
C ARG A 17 12.80 24.39 13.28
N ILE A 18 13.33 25.55 13.63
CA ILE A 18 14.02 25.73 14.92
C ILE A 18 13.01 25.69 16.06
N LYS A 19 11.86 26.36 15.95
CA LYS A 19 10.79 26.29 16.96
C LYS A 19 10.25 24.86 17.13
N GLU A 20 10.10 24.10 16.03
CA GLU A 20 9.75 22.68 16.08
C GLU A 20 10.77 21.85 16.85
N SER A 21 12.06 22.06 16.59
CA SER A 21 13.16 21.39 17.29
C SER A 21 13.11 21.67 18.78
N ARG A 22 13.09 22.96 19.18
CA ARG A 22 13.02 23.38 20.58
C ARG A 22 11.79 22.81 21.29
N ARG A 23 10.62 22.88 20.66
CA ARG A 23 9.39 22.29 21.20
C ARG A 23 9.53 20.78 21.39
N THR A 24 10.15 20.07 20.44
CA THR A 24 10.36 18.62 20.55
C THR A 24 11.26 18.28 21.73
N GLU A 25 12.33 19.03 21.94
CA GLU A 25 13.24 18.88 23.08
C GLU A 25 12.53 19.16 24.41
N ALA A 26 11.75 20.24 24.49
CA ALA A 26 10.97 20.54 25.70
C ALA A 26 9.88 19.50 25.98
N LEU A 27 9.20 19.01 24.93
CA LEU A 27 8.22 17.92 25.06
C LEU A 27 8.90 16.64 25.56
N ALA A 28 10.13 16.33 25.12
CA ALA A 28 10.88 15.20 25.64
C ALA A 28 11.09 15.28 27.15
N SER A 29 11.45 16.45 27.69
CA SER A 29 11.57 16.68 29.13
C SER A 29 10.21 16.53 29.86
N LEU A 30 9.12 16.98 29.26
CA LEU A 30 7.78 16.76 29.81
C LEU A 30 7.39 15.27 29.81
N TYR A 31 7.75 14.51 28.78
CA TYR A 31 7.60 13.05 28.76
C TYR A 31 8.44 12.38 29.85
N MET A 32 9.70 12.82 30.05
CA MET A 32 10.56 12.32 31.11
C MET A 32 9.93 12.51 32.49
N LEU A 33 9.31 13.67 32.76
CA LEU A 33 8.57 13.89 34.01
C LEU A 33 7.39 12.93 34.17
N HIS A 34 6.59 12.70 33.13
CA HIS A 34 5.48 11.74 33.23
C HIS A 34 5.96 10.31 33.45
N HIS A 35 7.03 9.90 32.77
CA HIS A 35 7.65 8.58 32.97
C HIS A 35 8.26 8.43 34.37
N ALA A 36 8.88 9.49 34.90
CA ALA A 36 9.38 9.54 36.27
C ALA A 36 8.24 9.45 37.30
N ALA A 37 7.11 10.13 37.05
CA ALA A 37 5.92 10.03 37.89
C ALA A 37 5.33 8.61 37.90
N LEU A 38 5.23 7.98 36.73
CA LEU A 38 4.81 6.58 36.57
C LEU A 38 5.74 5.62 37.30
N TYR A 39 7.06 5.79 37.17
CA TYR A 39 8.05 4.97 37.84
C TYR A 39 7.97 5.13 39.37
N ALA A 40 7.86 6.36 39.86
CA ALA A 40 7.67 6.64 41.28
C ALA A 40 6.37 6.01 41.81
N ALA A 41 5.29 6.07 41.04
CA ALA A 41 4.03 5.44 41.39
C ALA A 41 4.09 3.91 41.39
N TRP A 42 4.85 3.33 40.46
CA TRP A 42 5.11 1.89 40.45
C TRP A 42 5.83 1.44 41.73
N GLN A 43 6.83 2.20 42.18
CA GLN A 43 7.60 1.85 43.38
C GLN A 43 6.81 2.08 44.68
N ASN A 44 6.05 3.17 44.75
CA ASN A 44 5.46 3.65 46.00
C ASN A 44 3.93 3.46 46.08
N GLY A 45 3.29 3.01 44.99
CA GLY A 45 1.85 2.77 44.89
C GLY A 45 0.98 4.02 44.79
N LYS A 46 1.58 5.20 44.53
CA LYS A 46 0.88 6.48 44.36
C LYS A 46 1.72 7.46 43.53
N LEU A 47 1.06 8.32 42.75
CA LEU A 47 1.74 9.39 42.02
C LEU A 47 2.37 10.41 43.00
N PRO A 48 3.52 11.01 42.65
CA PRO A 48 4.13 12.05 43.48
C PRO A 48 3.21 13.27 43.65
N ALA A 49 3.10 13.80 44.87
CA ALA A 49 2.27 14.95 45.18
C ALA A 49 2.92 16.29 44.81
N SER A 50 4.23 16.30 44.50
CA SER A 50 4.94 17.50 44.09
C SER A 50 6.12 17.19 43.17
N HIS A 51 6.60 18.20 42.45
CA HIS A 51 7.80 18.09 41.63
C HIS A 51 9.04 17.63 42.42
N LYS A 52 9.27 18.19 43.61
CA LYS A 52 10.39 17.78 44.48
C LYS A 52 10.29 16.30 44.87
N GLU A 53 9.09 15.83 45.22
CA GLU A 53 8.85 14.43 45.55
C GLU A 53 9.10 13.52 44.34
N LEU A 54 8.69 13.95 43.13
CA LEU A 54 8.93 13.22 41.90
C LEU A 54 10.42 13.02 41.63
N LEU A 55 11.22 14.09 41.69
CA LEU A 55 12.68 14.00 41.48
C LEU A 55 13.34 13.08 42.51
N GLN A 56 12.94 13.20 43.79
CA GLN A 56 13.48 12.37 44.86
C GLN A 56 13.14 10.89 44.69
N GLN A 57 11.89 10.56 44.33
CA GLN A 57 11.44 9.17 44.20
C GLN A 57 11.94 8.51 42.91
N SER A 58 12.01 9.26 41.81
CA SER A 58 12.46 8.72 40.52
C SER A 58 13.99 8.68 40.37
N GLY A 59 14.71 9.52 41.12
CA GLY A 59 16.15 9.73 40.94
C GLY A 59 16.51 10.63 39.76
N LEU A 60 15.52 11.16 39.05
CA LEU A 60 15.70 12.13 37.97
C LEU A 60 16.32 13.43 38.52
N LYS A 61 17.36 13.93 37.88
CA LYS A 61 18.04 15.16 38.27
C LYS A 61 17.48 16.34 37.47
N GLU A 62 17.42 17.50 38.12
CA GLU A 62 17.05 18.76 37.46
C GLU A 62 17.92 19.04 36.22
N SER A 63 19.21 18.70 36.29
CA SER A 63 20.16 18.88 35.17
C SER A 63 19.86 18.02 33.94
N GLU A 64 19.01 17.00 34.07
CA GLU A 64 18.59 16.12 32.97
C GLU A 64 17.32 16.65 32.28
N LEU A 65 16.66 17.64 32.87
CA LEU A 65 15.48 18.29 32.32
C LEU A 65 15.93 19.52 31.52
N TYR A 66 15.82 19.44 30.20
CA TYR A 66 16.18 20.52 29.31
C TYR A 66 14.95 21.31 28.86
N GLN A 67 15.01 22.63 28.95
CA GLN A 67 14.01 23.55 28.41
C GLN A 67 14.70 24.70 27.67
N PRO A 68 14.51 24.85 26.34
CA PRO A 68 15.28 25.82 25.53
C PRO A 68 15.09 27.29 25.95
N GLU A 69 13.93 27.65 26.47
CA GLU A 69 13.53 29.03 26.80
C GLU A 69 13.96 29.41 28.23
N GLY A 70 14.52 28.46 28.99
CA GLY A 70 14.93 28.67 30.37
C GLY A 70 13.79 29.02 31.34
N LYS A 71 12.53 28.84 30.92
CA LYS A 71 11.36 28.98 31.79
C LYS A 71 11.21 27.76 32.70
N GLU A 72 10.31 27.82 33.67
CA GLU A 72 10.03 26.69 34.55
C GLU A 72 9.40 25.50 33.80
N LEU A 73 9.81 24.30 34.19
CA LEU A 73 9.23 23.02 33.83
C LEU A 73 9.06 22.21 35.11
N ARG A 74 7.85 21.75 35.41
CA ARG A 74 7.56 21.11 36.70
C ARG A 74 6.48 20.05 36.59
N TRP A 75 6.40 19.21 37.61
CA TRP A 75 5.27 18.31 37.84
C TRP A 75 4.29 18.93 38.82
N ASP A 76 3.03 19.05 38.39
CA ASP A 76 1.91 19.48 39.20
C ASP A 76 1.22 18.23 39.76
N GLY A 77 1.35 17.99 41.07
CA GLY A 77 0.80 16.80 41.72
C GLY A 77 -0.72 16.83 41.90
N ASP A 78 -1.32 18.01 41.97
CA ASP A 78 -2.79 18.17 42.07
C ASP A 78 -3.44 17.85 40.72
N ARG A 79 -2.84 18.34 39.64
CA ARG A 79 -3.30 18.06 38.26
C ARG A 79 -2.80 16.73 37.71
N GLN A 80 -1.83 16.11 38.39
CA GLN A 80 -1.11 14.91 37.94
C GLN A 80 -0.54 15.08 36.52
N LEU A 81 0.15 16.19 36.28
CA LEU A 81 0.53 16.64 34.95
C LEU A 81 1.86 17.38 34.97
N ALA A 82 2.73 17.10 33.99
CA ALA A 82 3.89 17.94 33.75
C ALA A 82 3.52 19.20 32.95
N ILE A 83 4.01 20.35 33.39
CA ILE A 83 3.69 21.68 32.85
C ILE A 83 4.99 22.43 32.55
N SER A 84 5.02 23.07 31.39
CA SER A 84 6.02 24.06 30.98
C SER A 84 5.36 25.41 30.80
N ASP A 85 5.95 26.46 31.36
CA ASP A 85 5.44 27.83 31.18
C ASP A 85 5.64 28.37 29.75
N ALA A 86 6.48 27.71 28.93
CA ALA A 86 6.67 28.05 27.52
C ALA A 86 5.85 27.14 26.59
N TYR A 87 5.85 25.84 26.86
CA TYR A 87 5.34 24.82 25.95
C TYR A 87 4.03 24.16 26.39
N ASN A 88 3.49 24.58 27.53
CA ASN A 88 2.29 24.05 28.12
C ASN A 88 2.43 22.57 28.50
N THR A 89 1.76 21.64 27.83
CA THR A 89 1.69 20.23 28.24
C THR A 89 1.88 19.29 27.06
N ILE A 90 2.13 18.00 27.31
CA ILE A 90 2.20 16.99 26.25
C ILE A 90 0.88 16.81 25.49
N HIS A 91 -0.25 17.16 26.10
CA HIS A 91 -1.61 17.04 25.53
C HIS A 91 -1.93 18.17 24.55
N PHE A 92 -1.39 19.35 24.83
CA PHE A 92 -1.63 20.56 24.05
C PHE A 92 -0.39 21.44 24.12
N ALA A 93 0.57 21.15 23.24
CA ALA A 93 1.79 21.93 23.16
C ALA A 93 1.51 23.32 22.59
N THR A 94 2.17 24.35 23.11
CA THR A 94 2.05 25.73 22.60
C THR A 94 2.26 25.76 21.06
N PRO A 95 1.34 26.34 20.28
CA PRO A 95 1.50 26.51 18.84
C PRO A 95 2.77 27.29 18.50
N LEU A 96 3.47 26.91 17.42
CA LEU A 96 4.74 27.54 17.05
C LEU A 96 4.63 29.05 16.75
N ILE A 97 3.45 29.48 16.27
CA ILE A 97 3.17 30.89 15.99
C ILE A 97 3.11 31.74 17.26
N GLU A 98 2.87 31.13 18.42
CA GLU A 98 2.81 31.79 19.74
C GLU A 98 4.17 31.77 20.46
N LEU A 99 5.13 30.99 19.98
CA LEU A 99 6.48 30.93 20.54
C LEU A 99 7.35 32.03 19.95
N PRO A 100 8.06 32.85 20.74
CA PRO A 100 9.00 33.84 20.21
C PRO A 100 10.29 33.17 19.71
N LEU A 101 10.93 33.75 18.70
CA LEU A 101 12.27 33.35 18.25
C LEU A 101 13.12 34.58 17.91
N ASP A 102 13.74 35.18 18.93
CA ASP A 102 14.55 36.39 18.74
C ASP A 102 16.01 36.06 18.36
N LYS A 103 16.55 34.96 18.91
CA LYS A 103 17.93 34.52 18.73
C LYS A 103 18.00 33.02 18.52
N VAL A 104 18.99 32.61 17.73
CA VAL A 104 19.33 31.20 17.45
C VAL A 104 20.75 30.91 17.88
N THR A 105 21.00 29.70 18.34
CA THR A 105 22.35 29.23 18.69
C THR A 105 23.13 28.84 17.43
N VAL A 106 24.46 28.73 17.57
CA VAL A 106 25.32 28.22 16.47
C VAL A 106 24.96 26.78 16.11
N ALA A 107 24.59 25.96 17.09
CA ALA A 107 24.17 24.59 16.86
C ALA A 107 22.85 24.53 16.07
N GLU A 108 21.84 25.32 16.46
CA GLU A 108 20.55 25.40 15.75
C GLU A 108 20.72 25.87 14.32
N ARG A 109 21.54 26.91 14.11
CA ARG A 109 21.86 27.40 12.78
C ARG A 109 22.50 26.32 11.92
N THR A 110 23.53 25.65 12.45
CA THR A 110 24.25 24.57 11.74
C THR A 110 23.33 23.40 11.42
N ALA A 111 22.46 23.01 12.35
CA ALA A 111 21.48 21.94 12.17
C ALA A 111 20.45 22.31 11.09
N TYR A 112 19.93 23.54 11.10
CA TYR A 112 19.02 24.04 10.08
C TYR A 112 19.71 24.14 8.72
N GLU A 113 20.93 24.66 8.63
CA GLU A 113 21.68 24.70 7.37
C GLU A 113 21.92 23.29 6.82
N SER A 114 22.22 22.31 7.67
CA SER A 114 22.36 20.91 7.28
C SER A 114 21.04 20.28 6.82
N PHE A 115 19.92 20.58 7.50
CA PHE A 115 18.58 20.21 7.04
C PHE A 115 18.29 20.82 5.68
N ARG A 116 18.51 22.13 5.53
CA ARG A 116 18.31 22.88 4.30
C ARG A 116 19.13 22.31 3.15
N TRP A 117 20.40 22.00 3.35
CA TRP A 117 21.26 21.39 2.33
C TRP A 117 20.74 20.02 1.88
N ARG A 118 20.36 19.14 2.81
CA ARG A 118 19.79 17.81 2.48
C ARG A 118 18.44 17.92 1.78
N TYR A 119 17.58 18.83 2.24
CA TYR A 119 16.24 19.02 1.70
C TYR A 119 16.29 19.72 0.34
N LEU A 120 17.01 20.85 0.21
CA LEU A 120 17.10 21.63 -1.03
C LEU A 120 17.99 21.01 -2.11
N TRP A 121 18.80 19.98 -1.81
CA TRP A 121 19.49 19.24 -2.86
C TRP A 121 18.52 18.61 -3.88
N LEU A 122 17.28 18.32 -3.45
CA LEU A 122 16.19 17.86 -4.33
C LEU A 122 15.35 19.03 -4.91
N TRP A 123 15.42 20.24 -4.32
CA TRP A 123 14.53 21.37 -4.60
C TRP A 123 15.34 22.67 -4.71
N SER A 124 16.04 22.86 -5.84
CA SER A 124 17.07 23.91 -5.97
C SER A 124 16.57 25.31 -6.39
N GLY A 125 15.26 25.50 -6.64
CA GLY A 125 14.72 26.80 -7.13
C GLY A 125 13.35 27.23 -6.59
N ALA A 126 12.32 26.39 -6.72
CA ALA A 126 10.94 26.66 -6.29
C ALA A 126 10.30 25.39 -5.68
N PHE A 127 9.31 25.54 -4.80
CA PHE A 127 8.49 24.40 -4.42
C PHE A 127 7.36 24.21 -5.43
N ASP A 128 7.10 22.96 -5.82
CA ASP A 128 6.00 22.61 -6.72
C ASP A 128 4.66 22.81 -5.99
N PRO A 129 3.79 23.74 -6.42
CA PRO A 129 2.50 23.93 -5.79
C PRO A 129 1.65 22.66 -5.91
N VAL A 130 1.01 22.29 -4.81
CA VAL A 130 0.14 21.11 -4.76
C VAL A 130 -1.28 21.53 -4.38
N GLY A 131 -2.23 21.25 -5.27
CA GLY A 131 -3.66 21.37 -5.02
C GLY A 131 -4.25 20.01 -4.70
N ILE A 132 -5.02 19.90 -3.60
CA ILE A 132 -5.77 18.69 -3.24
C ILE A 132 -7.24 19.04 -3.11
N ARG A 133 -8.10 18.30 -3.83
CA ARG A 133 -9.56 18.36 -3.72
C ARG A 133 -10.09 17.04 -3.18
N LEU A 134 -10.78 17.10 -2.05
CA LEU A 134 -11.41 15.94 -1.41
C LEU A 134 -12.93 16.05 -1.56
N ARG A 135 -13.57 14.97 -1.99
CA ARG A 135 -15.03 14.83 -2.07
C ARG A 135 -15.43 13.55 -1.36
N ILE A 136 -16.22 13.69 -0.31
CA ILE A 136 -16.72 12.55 0.48
C ILE A 136 -18.24 12.49 0.29
N ARG A 137 -18.72 11.36 -0.21
CA ARG A 137 -20.14 10.98 -0.30
C ARG A 137 -20.32 9.59 0.33
N PRO A 138 -21.55 9.19 0.71
CA PRO A 138 -21.79 7.86 1.28
C PRO A 138 -21.22 6.72 0.42
N GLU A 139 -21.53 6.73 -0.88
CA GLU A 139 -21.13 5.68 -1.83
C GLU A 139 -19.74 5.90 -2.47
N GLU A 140 -19.10 7.05 -2.24
CA GLU A 140 -17.87 7.40 -2.97
C GLU A 140 -16.99 8.40 -2.21
N VAL A 141 -15.70 8.11 -2.13
CA VAL A 141 -14.66 9.08 -1.73
C VAL A 141 -13.77 9.33 -2.93
N ALA A 142 -13.56 10.60 -3.28
CA ALA A 142 -12.64 10.99 -4.33
C ALA A 142 -11.62 11.99 -3.79
N ALA A 143 -10.34 11.74 -4.06
CA ALA A 143 -9.25 12.67 -3.82
C ALA A 143 -8.57 12.97 -5.15
N GLU A 144 -8.46 14.24 -5.50
CA GLU A 144 -7.77 14.69 -6.70
C GLU A 144 -6.58 15.54 -6.29
N THR A 145 -5.42 15.26 -6.88
CA THR A 145 -4.20 16.00 -6.63
C THR A 145 -3.69 16.60 -7.94
N CYS A 146 -3.40 17.89 -7.92
CA CYS A 146 -2.70 18.60 -8.98
C CYS A 146 -1.33 18.99 -8.46
N ILE A 147 -0.28 18.51 -9.12
CA ILE A 147 1.10 18.89 -8.85
C ILE A 147 1.59 19.66 -10.06
N LEU A 148 1.96 20.92 -9.86
CA LEU A 148 2.56 21.76 -10.88
C LEU A 148 4.08 21.73 -10.70
N PRO A 149 4.82 20.93 -11.48
CA PRO A 149 6.26 20.83 -11.36
C PRO A 149 6.91 22.11 -11.91
N LEU A 150 7.19 23.05 -11.02
CA LEU A 150 7.95 24.26 -11.31
C LEU A 150 9.44 23.94 -11.45
N ILE A 151 9.90 22.80 -10.91
CA ILE A 151 11.26 22.28 -11.11
C ILE A 151 11.27 21.07 -12.05
N ASN A 152 12.25 21.04 -12.96
CA ASN A 152 12.51 19.96 -13.91
C ASN A 152 13.22 18.76 -13.24
N ILE A 153 12.51 18.01 -12.40
CA ILE A 153 13.02 16.84 -11.67
C ILE A 153 13.17 15.63 -12.63
N PRO A 154 14.31 14.89 -12.62
CA PRO A 154 14.54 13.75 -13.53
C PRO A 154 13.47 12.66 -13.46
N GLN A 155 12.99 12.32 -12.27
CA GLN A 155 11.96 11.29 -12.06
C GLN A 155 10.62 11.66 -12.72
N TYR A 156 10.23 12.93 -12.63
CA TYR A 156 9.02 13.43 -13.30
C TYR A 156 9.17 13.36 -14.82
N ARG A 157 10.32 13.79 -15.35
CA ARG A 157 10.62 13.71 -16.80
C ARG A 157 10.60 12.26 -17.27
N GLN A 158 11.19 11.35 -16.50
CA GLN A 158 11.19 9.94 -16.82
C GLN A 158 9.76 9.40 -16.86
N LEU A 159 8.95 9.63 -15.82
CA LEU A 159 7.56 9.16 -15.82
C LEU A 159 6.75 9.77 -16.98
N ARG A 160 6.88 11.06 -17.26
CA ARG A 160 6.23 11.72 -18.41
C ARG A 160 6.71 11.16 -19.75
N GLN A 161 7.98 10.77 -19.87
CA GLN A 161 8.53 10.12 -21.07
C GLN A 161 8.00 8.69 -21.24
N GLU A 162 7.80 7.97 -20.14
CA GLU A 162 7.34 6.58 -20.13
C GLU A 162 5.87 6.45 -20.55
N ILE A 163 4.99 7.33 -20.05
CA ILE A 163 3.53 7.14 -20.19
C ILE A 163 2.79 8.39 -20.67
N GLY A 164 3.45 9.55 -20.75
CA GLY A 164 2.84 10.82 -21.16
C GLY A 164 2.52 10.89 -22.65
N GLY A 165 2.19 12.08 -23.17
CA GLY A 165 1.74 12.28 -24.55
C GLY A 165 0.23 12.52 -24.61
N LYS A 166 -0.45 11.99 -25.63
CA LYS A 166 -1.92 12.07 -25.70
C LYS A 166 -2.53 11.07 -24.71
N THR A 167 -3.59 11.47 -24.03
CA THR A 167 -4.40 10.57 -23.22
C THR A 167 -5.05 9.50 -24.10
N VAL A 168 -5.27 8.32 -23.53
CA VAL A 168 -6.00 7.23 -24.19
C VAL A 168 -7.26 6.90 -23.41
N LYS A 169 -8.26 6.36 -24.12
CA LYS A 169 -9.54 5.95 -23.52
C LYS A 169 -9.49 4.49 -23.13
N PHE A 170 -9.42 4.23 -21.84
CA PHE A 170 -9.50 2.89 -21.26
C PHE A 170 -10.97 2.51 -21.05
N ASN A 171 -11.35 1.31 -21.51
CA ASN A 171 -12.68 0.75 -21.25
C ASN A 171 -12.62 -0.27 -20.10
N LEU A 172 -12.91 0.17 -18.89
CA LEU A 172 -12.87 -0.66 -17.68
C LEU A 172 -13.97 -1.74 -17.67
N ASN A 173 -15.02 -1.60 -18.51
CA ASN A 173 -16.02 -2.66 -18.66
C ASN A 173 -15.45 -3.95 -19.25
N LEU A 174 -14.28 -3.90 -19.89
CA LEU A 174 -13.62 -5.10 -20.41
C LEU A 174 -12.84 -5.89 -19.35
N ILE A 175 -12.69 -5.35 -18.13
CA ILE A 175 -12.09 -6.07 -17.01
C ILE A 175 -13.07 -7.18 -16.58
N PRO A 176 -12.65 -8.45 -16.53
CA PRO A 176 -13.49 -9.55 -16.06
C PRO A 176 -13.86 -9.42 -14.57
N PRO A 177 -15.00 -9.97 -14.13
CA PRO A 177 -15.41 -9.94 -12.73
C PRO A 177 -14.42 -10.58 -11.75
N GLU A 178 -13.57 -11.49 -12.23
CA GLU A 178 -12.49 -12.15 -11.48
C GLU A 178 -11.23 -11.29 -11.38
N GLY A 179 -11.14 -10.18 -12.13
CA GLY A 179 -10.01 -9.27 -12.15
C GLY A 179 -9.88 -8.47 -10.85
N ILE A 180 -8.92 -8.84 -10.01
CA ILE A 180 -8.66 -8.16 -8.73
C ILE A 180 -7.91 -6.86 -8.95
N LEU A 181 -6.85 -6.88 -9.75
CA LEU A 181 -5.98 -5.73 -10.00
C LEU A 181 -5.72 -5.61 -11.49
N TYR A 182 -5.91 -4.43 -12.03
CA TYR A 182 -5.57 -4.09 -13.41
C TYR A 182 -4.79 -2.79 -13.45
N TRP A 183 -3.63 -2.83 -14.08
CA TRP A 183 -2.84 -1.66 -14.42
C TRP A 183 -2.92 -1.46 -15.93
N LEU A 184 -3.57 -0.39 -16.35
CA LEU A 184 -3.72 -0.01 -17.75
C LEU A 184 -2.89 1.24 -17.99
N VAL A 185 -2.11 1.26 -19.07
CA VAL A 185 -1.13 2.31 -19.29
C VAL A 185 -1.05 2.69 -20.76
N HIS A 186 -0.95 4.00 -20.98
CA HIS A 186 -0.57 4.59 -22.24
C HIS A 186 0.92 4.30 -22.49
N PHE A 187 1.20 3.75 -23.64
CA PHE A 187 2.48 3.18 -24.00
C PHE A 187 3.03 3.87 -25.26
N PRO A 188 3.55 5.12 -25.12
CA PRO A 188 4.05 5.92 -26.23
C PRO A 188 5.33 5.34 -26.83
N GLU A 189 5.63 5.74 -28.08
CA GLU A 189 6.87 5.41 -28.79
C GLU A 189 8.15 5.77 -28.03
N THR A 190 8.08 6.77 -27.15
CA THR A 190 9.19 7.28 -26.34
C THR A 190 9.48 6.46 -25.09
N SER A 191 8.60 5.52 -24.72
CA SER A 191 8.76 4.71 -23.51
C SER A 191 10.04 3.86 -23.58
N SER A 192 10.72 3.72 -22.44
CA SER A 192 11.90 2.88 -22.33
C SER A 192 11.59 1.41 -22.58
N VAL A 193 10.38 0.96 -22.26
CA VAL A 193 9.94 -0.41 -22.56
C VAL A 193 9.81 -0.64 -24.07
N ARG A 194 9.27 0.31 -24.87
CA ARG A 194 9.32 0.19 -26.34
C ARG A 194 10.75 0.20 -26.85
N ARG A 195 11.63 1.01 -26.27
CA ARG A 195 13.06 1.03 -26.64
C ARG A 195 13.74 -0.30 -26.30
N LEU A 196 13.50 -0.87 -25.14
CA LEU A 196 14.05 -2.15 -24.73
C LEU A 196 13.52 -3.29 -25.60
N LEU A 197 12.22 -3.31 -25.90
CA LEU A 197 11.65 -4.26 -26.86
C LEU A 197 12.28 -4.07 -28.24
N ARG A 198 12.57 -2.83 -28.66
CA ARG A 198 13.22 -2.53 -29.94
C ARG A 198 14.63 -3.11 -29.95
N GLU A 199 15.40 -2.86 -28.91
CA GLU A 199 16.77 -3.37 -28.76
C GLU A 199 16.82 -4.90 -28.66
N ALA A 200 15.84 -5.54 -28.01
CA ALA A 200 15.77 -6.99 -27.88
C ALA A 200 15.25 -7.70 -29.15
N LEU A 201 14.25 -7.12 -29.82
CA LEU A 201 13.58 -7.74 -30.96
C LEU A 201 14.24 -7.45 -32.30
N LEU A 202 14.79 -6.24 -32.53
CA LEU A 202 15.37 -5.90 -33.85
C LEU A 202 16.56 -6.77 -34.27
N PRO A 203 17.53 -7.09 -33.39
CA PRO A 203 18.67 -7.92 -33.79
C PRO A 203 18.23 -9.31 -34.27
N ASN A 204 17.16 -9.84 -33.67
CA ASN A 204 16.68 -11.21 -33.89
C ASN A 204 15.60 -11.32 -34.97
N LEU A 205 14.78 -10.27 -35.17
CA LEU A 205 13.66 -10.26 -36.13
C LEU A 205 13.92 -9.42 -37.40
N GLY A 206 15.06 -8.73 -37.48
CA GLY A 206 15.44 -7.93 -38.66
C GLY A 206 14.35 -6.92 -39.08
N PRO A 207 13.99 -6.83 -40.38
CA PRO A 207 12.95 -5.92 -40.87
C PRO A 207 11.58 -6.10 -40.17
N GLN A 208 11.27 -7.31 -39.73
CA GLN A 208 10.00 -7.60 -39.05
C GLN A 208 9.93 -7.02 -37.64
N GLY A 209 11.08 -6.84 -36.97
CA GLY A 209 11.15 -6.15 -35.68
C GLY A 209 10.73 -4.67 -35.79
N ARG A 210 11.00 -4.00 -36.93
CA ARG A 210 10.48 -2.64 -37.19
C ARG A 210 8.98 -2.64 -37.43
N ALA A 211 8.47 -3.65 -38.13
CA ALA A 211 7.04 -3.82 -38.39
C ALA A 211 6.22 -4.06 -37.10
N PHE A 212 6.82 -4.64 -36.06
CA PHE A 212 6.16 -4.82 -34.76
C PHE A 212 5.69 -3.51 -34.14
N PHE A 213 6.54 -2.49 -34.13
CA PHE A 213 6.16 -1.19 -33.56
C PHE A 213 5.12 -0.44 -34.41
N GLN A 214 4.99 -0.78 -35.70
CA GLN A 214 3.91 -0.28 -36.56
C GLN A 214 2.60 -1.02 -36.33
N ALA A 215 2.66 -2.29 -35.90
CA ALA A 215 1.49 -3.12 -35.64
C ALA A 215 0.90 -2.92 -34.25
N VAL A 216 1.73 -2.57 -33.25
CA VAL A 216 1.33 -2.41 -31.85
C VAL A 216 0.84 -0.98 -31.55
N GLY A 217 -0.33 -0.89 -30.93
CA GLY A 217 -0.96 0.33 -30.48
C GLY A 217 -0.43 0.88 -29.16
N GLU A 218 -1.11 1.89 -28.63
CA GLU A 218 -0.60 2.74 -27.55
C GLU A 218 -1.15 2.32 -26.18
N ILE A 219 -1.87 1.19 -26.09
CA ILE A 219 -2.41 0.69 -24.83
C ILE A 219 -1.69 -0.61 -24.48
N ALA A 220 -1.21 -0.68 -23.24
CA ALA A 220 -0.77 -1.90 -22.59
C ALA A 220 -1.56 -2.11 -21.29
N LEU A 221 -1.69 -3.37 -20.87
CA LEU A 221 -2.27 -3.70 -19.57
C LEU A 221 -1.57 -4.89 -18.92
N LEU A 222 -1.63 -4.90 -17.59
CA LEU A 222 -1.30 -6.04 -16.75
C LEU A 222 -2.46 -6.28 -15.78
N GLY A 223 -2.97 -7.50 -15.72
CA GLY A 223 -4.07 -7.90 -14.86
C GLY A 223 -3.68 -9.07 -13.95
N LEU A 224 -4.28 -9.13 -12.76
CA LEU A 224 -4.21 -10.23 -11.81
C LEU A 224 -5.64 -10.65 -11.44
N HIS A 225 -5.91 -11.95 -11.52
CA HIS A 225 -7.24 -12.52 -11.28
C HIS A 225 -7.29 -13.33 -9.98
N ASP A 226 -8.50 -13.48 -9.44
CA ASP A 226 -8.75 -14.32 -8.26
C ASP A 226 -8.68 -15.81 -8.59
N ASP A 227 -7.83 -16.55 -7.88
CA ASP A 227 -7.59 -17.98 -8.10
C ASP A 227 -7.31 -18.68 -6.75
N PRO A 228 -7.70 -19.96 -6.56
CA PRO A 228 -7.45 -20.66 -5.30
C PRO A 228 -5.97 -20.80 -5.00
N PHE A 229 -5.13 -20.98 -6.03
CA PHE A 229 -3.69 -21.08 -5.86
C PHE A 229 -3.08 -19.79 -5.33
N LEU A 230 -3.56 -18.63 -5.79
CA LEU A 230 -3.09 -17.33 -5.29
C LEU A 230 -3.42 -17.16 -3.80
N ALA A 231 -4.61 -17.60 -3.37
CA ALA A 231 -5.01 -17.58 -1.98
C ALA A 231 -4.18 -18.55 -1.12
N GLU A 232 -3.94 -19.78 -1.60
CA GLU A 232 -3.09 -20.77 -0.94
C GLU A 232 -1.64 -20.27 -0.76
N LEU A 233 -1.08 -19.66 -1.81
CA LEU A 233 0.25 -19.06 -1.77
C LEU A 233 0.33 -17.93 -0.74
N ALA A 234 -0.68 -17.05 -0.70
CA ALA A 234 -0.75 -15.97 0.26
C ALA A 234 -0.94 -16.48 1.70
N GLU A 235 -1.77 -17.51 1.91
CA GLU A 235 -1.99 -18.12 3.23
C GLU A 235 -0.70 -18.76 3.75
N THR A 236 0.00 -19.49 2.89
CA THR A 236 1.30 -20.10 3.21
C THR A 236 2.34 -19.04 3.57
N ALA A 237 2.46 -17.97 2.77
CA ALA A 237 3.38 -16.88 3.04
C ALA A 237 3.06 -16.17 4.37
N LEU A 238 1.78 -15.97 4.68
CA LEU A 238 1.32 -15.38 5.94
C LEU A 238 1.67 -16.28 7.14
N LEU A 239 1.42 -17.59 7.04
CA LEU A 239 1.79 -18.57 8.05
C LEU A 239 3.31 -18.59 8.30
N SER A 240 4.12 -18.61 7.24
CA SER A 240 5.58 -18.53 7.34
C SER A 240 6.05 -17.25 8.04
N TYR A 241 5.45 -16.10 7.70
CA TYR A 241 5.72 -14.83 8.36
C TYR A 241 5.39 -14.89 9.86
N MET A 242 4.23 -15.43 10.24
CA MET A 242 3.82 -15.52 11.65
C MET A 242 4.65 -16.50 12.46
N LEU A 243 5.08 -17.61 11.86
CA LEU A 243 5.87 -18.65 12.53
C LEU A 243 7.38 -18.33 12.54
N GLY A 244 7.83 -17.27 11.86
CA GLY A 244 9.24 -16.96 11.69
C GLY A 244 10.01 -18.09 10.98
N SER A 245 9.29 -18.93 10.24
CA SER A 245 9.81 -20.13 9.58
C SER A 245 9.67 -19.93 8.09
N MET A 246 10.81 -19.90 7.39
CA MET A 246 10.83 -20.09 5.94
C MET A 246 11.10 -21.56 5.69
N SER A 247 10.13 -22.25 5.12
CA SER A 247 10.38 -23.57 4.54
C SER A 247 11.27 -23.39 3.30
N GLU A 248 12.34 -24.17 3.18
CA GLU A 248 13.08 -24.24 1.93
C GLU A 248 12.17 -24.84 0.85
N VAL A 249 11.82 -24.04 -0.15
CA VAL A 249 11.03 -24.48 -1.30
C VAL A 249 12.01 -24.83 -2.43
N PRO A 250 12.02 -26.08 -2.94
CA PRO A 250 12.89 -26.46 -4.04
C PRO A 250 12.67 -25.60 -5.31
N ASP A 251 13.72 -25.39 -6.09
CA ASP A 251 13.69 -24.53 -7.30
C ASP A 251 12.60 -24.91 -8.30
N TYR A 252 12.36 -26.22 -8.52
CA TYR A 252 11.32 -26.68 -9.44
C TYR A 252 9.91 -26.32 -8.94
N ALA A 253 9.69 -26.29 -7.63
CA ALA A 253 8.41 -25.90 -7.03
C ALA A 253 8.17 -24.39 -7.20
N TRP A 254 9.22 -23.56 -7.10
CA TRP A 254 9.15 -22.15 -7.46
C TRP A 254 8.75 -21.94 -8.92
N ALA A 255 9.39 -22.66 -9.85
CA ALA A 255 9.07 -22.57 -11.28
C ALA A 255 7.61 -22.99 -11.57
N ARG A 256 7.13 -24.09 -10.97
CA ARG A 256 5.72 -24.52 -11.06
C ARG A 256 4.78 -23.44 -10.53
N ASN A 257 5.08 -22.88 -9.36
CA ASN A 257 4.27 -21.87 -8.71
C ASN A 257 4.19 -20.59 -9.55
N ALA A 258 5.30 -20.12 -10.11
CA ALA A 258 5.34 -18.97 -11.00
C ALA A 258 4.42 -19.14 -12.22
N MET A 259 4.41 -20.33 -12.82
CA MET A 259 3.56 -20.66 -13.97
C MET A 259 2.08 -20.83 -13.64
N ARG A 260 1.71 -20.88 -12.35
CA ARG A 260 0.32 -20.98 -11.90
C ARG A 260 -0.29 -19.63 -11.53
N ILE A 261 0.51 -18.55 -11.49
CA ILE A 261 0.02 -17.22 -11.13
C ILE A 261 -1.00 -16.75 -12.18
N PRO A 262 -2.21 -16.32 -11.78
CA PRO A 262 -3.29 -15.91 -12.69
C PRO A 262 -3.11 -14.48 -13.21
N ILE A 263 -1.98 -14.23 -13.86
CA ILE A 263 -1.65 -12.94 -14.49
C ILE A 263 -1.97 -12.94 -15.98
N VAL A 264 -2.29 -11.76 -16.50
CA VAL A 264 -2.45 -11.51 -17.93
C VAL A 264 -1.76 -10.21 -18.32
N ALA A 265 -1.03 -10.24 -19.42
CA ALA A 265 -0.54 -9.05 -20.11
C ALA A 265 -1.34 -8.84 -21.39
N GLY A 266 -1.58 -7.59 -21.76
CA GLY A 266 -2.28 -7.24 -22.98
C GLY A 266 -1.62 -6.06 -23.71
N LEU A 267 -1.68 -6.08 -25.04
CA LEU A 267 -1.17 -5.02 -25.92
C LEU A 267 -2.19 -4.72 -27.01
N GLU A 268 -2.39 -3.44 -27.30
CA GLU A 268 -3.20 -3.03 -28.44
C GLU A 268 -2.52 -3.40 -29.76
N VAL A 269 -3.31 -3.80 -30.74
CA VAL A 269 -2.91 -4.16 -32.10
C VAL A 269 -3.65 -3.26 -33.07
N LYS A 270 -2.94 -2.29 -33.65
CA LYS A 270 -3.45 -1.37 -34.69
C LYS A 270 -3.51 -2.02 -36.06
N ASN A 271 -2.57 -2.93 -36.37
CA ASN A 271 -2.54 -3.66 -37.65
C ASN A 271 -2.50 -5.19 -37.42
N PRO A 272 -3.66 -5.86 -37.41
CA PRO A 272 -3.75 -7.30 -37.15
C PRO A 272 -2.99 -8.17 -38.15
N LEU A 273 -2.95 -7.78 -39.43
CA LEU A 273 -2.29 -8.55 -40.48
C LEU A 273 -0.76 -8.55 -40.29
N ILE A 274 -0.18 -7.38 -40.06
CA ILE A 274 1.27 -7.26 -39.78
C ILE A 274 1.60 -7.98 -38.47
N PHE A 275 0.75 -7.84 -37.44
CA PHE A 275 0.95 -8.51 -36.16
C PHE A 275 0.96 -10.04 -36.29
N ALA A 276 0.04 -10.62 -37.07
CA ALA A 276 -0.01 -12.05 -37.33
C ALA A 276 1.25 -12.56 -38.05
N ALA A 277 1.79 -11.80 -39.01
CA ALA A 277 3.06 -12.11 -39.66
C ALA A 277 4.22 -12.17 -38.66
N ILE A 278 4.26 -11.23 -37.70
CA ILE A 278 5.29 -11.19 -36.65
C ILE A 278 5.17 -12.38 -35.69
N LEU A 279 3.95 -12.73 -35.27
CA LEU A 279 3.73 -13.94 -34.45
C LEU A 279 4.20 -15.20 -35.18
N SER A 280 4.01 -15.26 -36.49
CA SER A 280 4.44 -16.39 -37.31
C SER A 280 5.97 -16.48 -37.41
N ALA A 281 6.66 -15.34 -37.52
CA ALA A 281 8.12 -15.29 -37.52
C ALA A 281 8.73 -15.55 -36.13
N LEU A 282 8.09 -15.07 -35.05
CA LEU A 282 8.47 -15.41 -33.68
C LEU A 282 8.37 -16.92 -33.48
N LYS A 283 7.26 -17.55 -33.90
CA LYS A 283 7.10 -19.00 -33.87
C LYS A 283 8.24 -19.70 -34.63
N ALA A 284 8.50 -19.30 -35.88
CA ALA A 284 9.56 -19.89 -36.69
C ALA A 284 10.96 -19.72 -36.06
N LEU A 285 11.24 -18.57 -35.43
CA LEU A 285 12.49 -18.33 -34.73
C LEU A 285 12.66 -19.28 -33.54
N VAL A 286 11.61 -19.47 -32.74
CA VAL A 286 11.66 -20.39 -31.60
C VAL A 286 11.76 -21.84 -32.06
N ASP A 287 11.01 -22.24 -33.10
CA ASP A 287 11.09 -23.58 -33.69
C ASP A 287 12.52 -23.89 -34.21
N ASN A 288 13.22 -22.88 -34.73
CA ASN A 288 14.62 -23.02 -35.19
C ASN A 288 15.64 -23.01 -34.04
N ALA A 289 15.44 -22.18 -33.02
CA ALA A 289 16.38 -22.02 -31.91
C ALA A 289 16.26 -23.14 -30.87
N ALA A 290 15.07 -23.71 -30.70
CA ALA A 290 14.75 -24.72 -29.71
C ALA A 290 13.94 -25.88 -30.36
N PRO A 291 14.53 -26.56 -31.36
CA PRO A 291 13.81 -27.59 -32.11
C PRO A 291 13.35 -28.70 -31.18
N GLN A 292 12.06 -29.07 -31.29
CA GLN A 292 11.42 -30.12 -30.48
C GLN A 292 11.39 -29.86 -28.96
N MET A 293 11.63 -28.63 -28.51
CA MET A 293 11.51 -28.29 -27.07
C MET A 293 10.13 -27.80 -26.68
N ILE A 294 9.41 -27.13 -27.59
CA ILE A 294 8.07 -26.58 -27.32
C ILE A 294 7.09 -26.87 -28.46
N THR A 295 5.81 -26.80 -28.14
CA THR A 295 4.67 -26.95 -29.06
C THR A 295 3.86 -25.66 -29.09
N TRP A 296 3.23 -25.38 -30.23
CA TRP A 296 2.32 -24.25 -30.42
C TRP A 296 1.01 -24.77 -30.99
N GLU A 297 0.06 -25.06 -30.10
CA GLU A 297 -1.17 -25.76 -30.46
C GLU A 297 -2.40 -24.92 -30.11
N PRO A 298 -3.35 -24.75 -31.05
CA PRO A 298 -4.65 -24.21 -30.69
C PRO A 298 -5.35 -25.17 -29.74
N LEU A 299 -6.01 -24.65 -28.71
CA LEU A 299 -6.85 -25.46 -27.84
C LEU A 299 -7.99 -26.08 -28.64
N GLU A 300 -8.33 -27.34 -28.32
CA GLU A 300 -9.39 -28.09 -29.03
C GLU A 300 -10.74 -27.38 -28.99
N LYS A 301 -11.05 -26.76 -27.85
CA LYS A 301 -12.28 -25.99 -27.64
C LYS A 301 -12.00 -24.52 -27.80
N ASP A 302 -12.61 -23.92 -28.81
CA ASP A 302 -12.69 -22.48 -28.92
C ASP A 302 -13.50 -21.89 -27.76
N GLN A 303 -13.26 -20.62 -27.46
CA GLN A 303 -14.04 -19.88 -26.48
C GLN A 303 -14.89 -18.86 -27.23
N GLN A 304 -16.20 -19.09 -27.35
CA GLN A 304 -17.12 -18.16 -28.01
C GLN A 304 -16.66 -17.72 -29.42
N GLY A 305 -16.08 -18.63 -30.21
CA GLY A 305 -15.54 -18.34 -31.55
C GLY A 305 -14.12 -17.76 -31.57
N TYR A 306 -13.47 -17.58 -30.42
CA TYR A 306 -12.08 -17.16 -30.31
C TYR A 306 -11.16 -18.36 -30.10
N LYS A 307 -10.11 -18.45 -30.92
CA LYS A 307 -9.07 -19.47 -30.74
C LYS A 307 -8.04 -18.98 -29.72
N ILE A 308 -7.74 -19.84 -28.75
CA ILE A 308 -6.65 -19.65 -27.79
C ILE A 308 -5.53 -20.62 -28.21
N VAL A 309 -4.31 -20.11 -28.28
CA VAL A 309 -3.12 -20.92 -28.59
C VAL A 309 -2.35 -21.17 -27.32
N ALA A 310 -1.95 -22.41 -27.09
CA ALA A 310 -1.09 -22.81 -25.98
C ALA A 310 0.33 -23.07 -26.48
N ILE A 311 1.29 -22.51 -25.76
CA ILE A 311 2.72 -22.79 -25.89
C ILE A 311 3.12 -23.66 -24.71
N ARG A 312 3.55 -24.90 -24.97
CA ARG A 312 3.88 -25.89 -23.93
C ARG A 312 5.19 -26.60 -24.25
N PRO A 313 5.99 -26.99 -23.25
CA PRO A 313 7.12 -27.90 -23.44
C PRO A 313 6.67 -29.22 -24.05
N VAL A 314 7.47 -29.77 -24.95
CA VAL A 314 7.29 -31.15 -25.43
C VAL A 314 7.53 -32.10 -24.24
N PRO A 315 6.69 -33.12 -24.01
CA PRO A 315 6.87 -34.07 -22.92
C PRO A 315 8.28 -34.68 -22.90
N ASN A 316 8.91 -34.72 -21.71
CA ASN A 316 10.28 -35.21 -21.48
C ASN A 316 11.43 -34.43 -22.14
N SER A 317 11.14 -33.30 -22.80
CA SER A 317 12.18 -32.36 -23.28
C SER A 317 12.94 -31.71 -22.11
N GLU A 318 14.07 -31.05 -22.37
CA GLU A 318 14.81 -30.32 -21.33
C GLU A 318 13.95 -29.25 -20.65
N ALA A 319 13.09 -28.57 -21.41
CA ALA A 319 12.15 -27.59 -20.88
C ALA A 319 11.11 -28.21 -19.95
N ASP A 320 10.61 -29.42 -20.24
CA ASP A 320 9.70 -30.17 -19.37
C ASP A 320 10.39 -30.62 -18.07
N ARG A 321 11.67 -31.03 -18.14
CA ARG A 321 12.43 -31.49 -16.97
C ARG A 321 12.67 -30.40 -15.93
N TRP A 322 12.69 -29.13 -16.32
CA TRP A 322 12.78 -28.02 -15.38
C TRP A 322 11.57 -27.98 -14.42
N PHE A 323 10.39 -28.27 -14.95
CA PHE A 323 9.16 -28.33 -14.15
C PHE A 323 8.94 -29.71 -13.54
N ASN A 324 9.38 -30.78 -14.21
CA ASN A 324 9.16 -32.17 -13.83
C ASN A 324 10.51 -32.90 -13.71
N PRO A 325 11.18 -32.84 -12.54
CA PRO A 325 12.43 -33.55 -12.32
C PRO A 325 12.33 -35.06 -12.65
N PRO A 326 13.45 -35.72 -12.96
CA PRO A 326 13.47 -37.16 -13.21
C PRO A 326 12.77 -37.93 -12.08
N ASN A 327 11.94 -38.92 -12.44
CA ASN A 327 11.12 -39.73 -11.53
C ASN A 327 9.92 -39.02 -10.87
N THR A 328 9.51 -37.83 -11.33
CA THR A 328 8.22 -37.25 -10.92
C THR A 328 7.07 -38.22 -11.29
N PRO A 329 6.25 -38.69 -10.32
CA PRO A 329 5.12 -39.57 -10.60
C PRO A 329 4.17 -38.94 -11.63
N GLU A 330 3.58 -39.75 -12.52
CA GLU A 330 2.72 -39.25 -13.60
C GLU A 330 1.56 -38.39 -13.09
N LYS A 331 0.98 -38.77 -11.94
CA LYS A 331 -0.11 -38.04 -11.27
C LYS A 331 0.31 -36.68 -10.68
N GLU A 332 1.61 -36.44 -10.52
CA GLU A 332 2.19 -35.23 -9.92
C GLU A 332 2.92 -34.37 -10.95
N ARG A 333 2.92 -34.77 -12.23
CA ARG A 333 3.51 -33.98 -13.30
C ARG A 333 2.70 -32.70 -13.51
N PHE A 334 3.42 -31.59 -13.61
CA PHE A 334 2.88 -30.28 -13.90
C PHE A 334 3.02 -29.97 -15.38
N THR A 335 1.94 -29.54 -16.04
CA THR A 335 1.98 -29.11 -17.44
C THR A 335 2.03 -27.58 -17.51
N PRO A 336 3.21 -26.95 -17.63
CA PRO A 336 3.31 -25.50 -17.80
C PRO A 336 2.70 -25.08 -19.14
N GLY A 337 2.13 -23.88 -19.20
CA GLY A 337 1.61 -23.32 -20.44
C GLY A 337 1.66 -21.79 -20.44
N ILE A 338 2.04 -21.24 -21.59
CA ILE A 338 1.82 -19.83 -21.93
C ILE A 338 0.73 -19.80 -22.98
N TYR A 339 -0.33 -19.07 -22.70
CA TYR A 339 -1.51 -19.00 -23.55
C TYR A 339 -1.59 -17.61 -24.16
N TYR A 340 -2.06 -17.52 -25.41
CA TYR A 340 -2.35 -16.23 -26.01
C TYR A 340 -3.59 -16.26 -26.91
N THR A 341 -4.21 -15.10 -27.08
CA THR A 341 -5.34 -14.90 -28.00
C THR A 341 -5.45 -13.43 -28.42
N THR A 342 -6.21 -13.15 -29.48
CA THR A 342 -6.57 -11.80 -29.92
C THR A 342 -8.07 -11.59 -29.76
N VAL A 343 -8.46 -10.56 -29.02
CA VAL A 343 -9.85 -10.21 -28.74
C VAL A 343 -10.05 -8.73 -28.99
N GLY A 344 -10.95 -8.40 -29.93
CA GLY A 344 -11.10 -7.02 -30.40
C GLY A 344 -9.80 -6.50 -31.04
N ASN A 345 -9.34 -5.34 -30.60
CA ASN A 345 -8.05 -4.75 -30.99
C ASN A 345 -6.92 -5.10 -30.01
N MET A 346 -7.09 -6.06 -29.10
CA MET A 346 -6.09 -6.39 -28.09
C MET A 346 -5.54 -7.81 -28.30
N PHE A 347 -4.24 -7.96 -28.13
CA PHE A 347 -3.54 -9.24 -27.99
C PHE A 347 -3.28 -9.49 -26.51
N TYR A 348 -3.63 -10.67 -26.02
CA TYR A 348 -3.48 -11.07 -24.62
C TYR A 348 -2.57 -12.29 -24.50
N VAL A 349 -1.72 -12.28 -23.46
CA VAL A 349 -0.87 -13.42 -23.06
C VAL A 349 -1.06 -13.68 -21.58
N SER A 350 -1.23 -14.94 -21.19
CA SER A 350 -1.37 -15.35 -19.79
C SER A 350 -0.63 -16.66 -19.53
N LEU A 351 -0.27 -16.90 -18.27
CA LEU A 351 0.22 -18.20 -17.80
C LEU A 351 -0.95 -19.18 -17.56
N ARG A 352 -2.19 -18.71 -17.73
CA ARG A 352 -3.41 -19.38 -17.32
C ARG A 352 -4.45 -19.33 -18.44
N GLU A 353 -4.90 -20.50 -18.85
CA GLU A 353 -5.92 -20.66 -19.90
C GLU A 353 -7.25 -20.02 -19.50
N ASP A 354 -7.70 -20.28 -18.27
CA ASP A 354 -8.95 -19.80 -17.69
C ASP A 354 -9.02 -18.27 -17.63
N VAL A 355 -7.89 -17.60 -17.37
CA VAL A 355 -7.80 -16.13 -17.40
C VAL A 355 -8.12 -15.58 -18.81
N LEU A 356 -7.58 -16.20 -19.87
CA LEU A 356 -7.92 -15.78 -21.23
C LEU A 356 -9.37 -16.09 -21.60
N ARG A 357 -9.91 -17.23 -21.13
CA ARG A 357 -11.34 -17.55 -21.32
C ARG A 357 -12.24 -16.49 -20.67
N GLN A 358 -11.92 -16.05 -19.45
CA GLN A 358 -12.64 -14.98 -18.75
C GLN A 358 -12.61 -13.64 -19.52
N ILE A 359 -11.47 -13.29 -20.13
CA ILE A 359 -11.35 -12.07 -20.96
C ILE A 359 -12.23 -12.17 -22.21
N VAL A 360 -12.19 -13.31 -22.91
CA VAL A 360 -13.05 -13.57 -24.07
C VAL A 360 -14.52 -13.48 -23.67
N ASP A 361 -14.92 -14.15 -22.61
CA ASP A 361 -16.31 -14.15 -22.12
C ASP A 361 -16.78 -12.76 -21.77
N ARG A 362 -15.93 -11.98 -21.09
CA ARG A 362 -16.24 -10.59 -20.74
C ARG A 362 -16.42 -9.74 -21.99
N TYR A 363 -15.53 -9.87 -22.98
CA TYR A 363 -15.63 -9.13 -24.23
C TYR A 363 -16.91 -9.48 -25.00
N VAL A 364 -17.24 -10.76 -25.15
CA VAL A 364 -18.47 -11.20 -25.83
C VAL A 364 -19.72 -10.72 -25.09
N ALA A 365 -19.73 -10.80 -23.76
CA ALA A 365 -20.83 -10.30 -22.94
C ALA A 365 -21.03 -8.78 -23.10
N GLN A 366 -19.93 -8.01 -23.14
CA GLN A 366 -19.98 -6.57 -23.37
C GLN A 366 -20.51 -6.22 -24.76
N ARG A 367 -20.07 -6.90 -25.82
CA ARG A 367 -20.61 -6.70 -27.17
C ARG A 367 -22.10 -7.00 -27.30
N LYS A 368 -22.60 -8.01 -26.58
CA LYS A 368 -24.05 -8.30 -26.54
C LYS A 368 -24.87 -7.20 -25.86
N ASN A 369 -24.22 -6.39 -25.03
CA ASN A 369 -24.85 -5.28 -24.30
C ASN A 369 -24.60 -3.92 -24.95
N GLU A 370 -23.77 -3.82 -25.99
CA GLU A 370 -23.54 -2.59 -26.77
C GLU A 370 -24.89 -2.09 -27.34
N GLY A 371 -25.36 -0.94 -26.84
CA GLY A 371 -26.62 -0.31 -27.26
C GLY A 371 -27.74 -0.31 -26.21
N LYS A 372 -27.59 -1.05 -25.09
CA LYS A 372 -28.47 -0.90 -23.92
C LYS A 372 -27.92 0.23 -23.03
N LYS A 373 -28.76 1.16 -22.59
CA LYS A 373 -28.35 2.20 -21.63
C LYS A 373 -27.83 1.50 -20.37
N GLU A 374 -26.54 1.68 -20.08
CA GLU A 374 -25.97 1.23 -18.80
C GLU A 374 -26.60 2.06 -17.68
N GLU A 375 -27.43 1.42 -16.84
CA GLU A 375 -27.94 2.02 -15.61
C GLU A 375 -26.92 1.78 -14.49
N GLY A 376 -26.13 2.80 -14.17
CA GLY A 376 -25.18 2.78 -13.05
C GLY A 376 -24.32 4.06 -13.00
N PRO A 377 -23.94 4.53 -11.80
CA PRO A 377 -23.14 5.75 -11.66
C PRO A 377 -21.68 5.50 -12.04
N GLY A 378 -21.31 5.87 -13.26
CA GLY A 378 -19.92 6.01 -13.69
C GLY A 378 -19.71 5.61 -15.14
N SER A 379 -19.28 6.55 -15.98
CA SER A 379 -18.65 6.20 -17.25
C SER A 379 -17.48 5.24 -16.97
N HIS A 380 -17.61 3.98 -17.38
CA HIS A 380 -16.53 2.98 -17.31
C HIS A 380 -15.44 3.21 -18.37
N ARG A 381 -15.61 4.26 -19.19
CA ARG A 381 -14.56 4.79 -20.05
C ARG A 381 -13.84 5.91 -19.31
N VAL A 382 -12.54 5.74 -19.15
CA VAL A 382 -11.66 6.71 -18.47
C VAL A 382 -10.61 7.17 -19.45
N GLU A 383 -10.43 8.49 -19.54
CA GLU A 383 -9.40 9.09 -20.38
C GLU A 383 -8.23 9.52 -19.48
N ALA A 384 -7.08 8.87 -19.65
CA ALA A 384 -5.90 9.08 -18.80
C ALA A 384 -4.63 8.58 -19.51
N HIS A 385 -3.45 8.83 -18.91
CA HIS A 385 -2.21 8.16 -19.28
C HIS A 385 -2.04 6.83 -18.55
N MET A 386 -2.61 6.70 -17.35
CA MET A 386 -2.54 5.47 -16.57
C MET A 386 -3.78 5.32 -15.70
N VAL A 387 -4.28 4.09 -15.58
CA VAL A 387 -5.33 3.70 -14.65
C VAL A 387 -4.87 2.48 -13.86
N LEU A 388 -4.91 2.58 -12.54
CA LEU A 388 -4.83 1.44 -11.63
C LEU A 388 -6.23 1.16 -11.10
N HIS A 389 -6.73 -0.06 -11.31
CA HIS A 389 -8.04 -0.50 -10.88
C HIS A 389 -7.90 -1.70 -9.95
N LEU A 390 -8.38 -1.56 -8.71
CA LEU A 390 -8.39 -2.60 -7.69
C LEU A 390 -9.84 -2.90 -7.31
N SER A 391 -10.22 -4.17 -7.27
CA SER A 391 -11.56 -4.65 -6.93
C SER A 391 -11.50 -5.67 -5.80
N PRO A 392 -11.50 -5.24 -4.53
CA PRO A 392 -11.53 -6.17 -3.39
C PRO A 392 -12.70 -7.16 -3.45
N GLN A 393 -13.85 -6.77 -4.01
CA GLN A 393 -15.01 -7.66 -4.18
C GLN A 393 -14.79 -8.79 -5.20
N ALA A 394 -13.90 -8.59 -6.16
CA ALA A 394 -13.53 -9.63 -7.13
C ALA A 394 -12.67 -10.72 -6.48
N ALA A 395 -11.92 -10.37 -5.42
CA ALA A 395 -10.97 -11.23 -4.72
C ALA A 395 -11.66 -12.24 -3.79
N LYS A 396 -12.66 -12.99 -4.24
CA LYS A 396 -13.48 -13.87 -3.37
C LYS A 396 -12.64 -14.87 -2.57
N ARG A 397 -11.54 -15.37 -3.14
CA ARG A 397 -10.65 -16.37 -2.54
C ARG A 397 -9.49 -15.73 -1.81
N LEU A 398 -8.89 -14.68 -2.38
CA LEU A 398 -7.76 -13.99 -1.77
C LEU A 398 -8.17 -13.07 -0.60
N TRP A 399 -9.39 -12.54 -0.63
CA TRP A 399 -9.87 -11.55 0.35
C TRP A 399 -9.90 -12.08 1.79
N PRO A 400 -10.38 -13.30 2.09
CA PRO A 400 -10.26 -13.87 3.43
C PRO A 400 -8.83 -13.91 3.97
N VAL A 401 -7.83 -14.18 3.11
CA VAL A 401 -6.41 -14.19 3.51
C VAL A 401 -5.91 -12.75 3.77
N ALA A 402 -6.29 -11.80 2.91
CA ALA A 402 -5.98 -10.38 3.13
C ALA A 402 -6.62 -9.85 4.43
N GLN A 403 -7.86 -10.27 4.73
CA GLN A 403 -8.54 -9.95 5.98
C GLN A 403 -7.83 -10.57 7.18
N TRP A 404 -7.35 -11.82 7.06
CA TRP A 404 -6.55 -12.43 8.11
C TRP A 404 -5.25 -11.67 8.35
N PHE A 405 -4.53 -11.26 7.30
CA PHE A 405 -3.35 -10.41 7.45
C PHE A 405 -3.67 -9.08 8.16
N VAL A 406 -4.77 -8.41 7.80
CA VAL A 406 -5.16 -7.19 8.50
C VAL A 406 -5.48 -7.48 9.97
N GLU A 407 -6.18 -8.58 10.28
CA GLU A 407 -6.49 -8.97 11.66
C GLU A 407 -5.24 -9.32 12.47
N THR A 408 -4.19 -9.89 11.85
CA THR A 408 -2.92 -10.15 12.55
C THR A 408 -2.20 -8.84 12.88
N GLN A 409 -2.29 -7.82 12.01
CA GLN A 409 -1.79 -6.48 12.32
C GLN A 409 -2.60 -5.80 13.43
N ILE A 410 -3.93 -5.97 13.44
CA ILE A 410 -4.80 -5.46 14.52
C ILE A 410 -4.39 -6.09 15.85
N ALA A 411 -4.29 -7.41 15.89
CA ALA A 411 -3.92 -8.17 17.07
C ALA A 411 -2.52 -7.78 17.58
N ALA A 412 -1.53 -7.69 16.69
CA ALA A 412 -0.18 -7.29 17.06
C ALA A 412 -0.13 -5.89 17.70
N ASN A 413 -0.84 -4.91 17.11
CA ASN A 413 -0.93 -3.57 17.69
C ASN A 413 -1.72 -3.55 19.00
N ALA A 414 -2.83 -4.29 19.09
CA ALA A 414 -3.64 -4.40 20.30
C ALA A 414 -2.82 -4.98 21.47
N LEU A 415 -2.06 -6.05 21.21
CA LEU A 415 -1.20 -6.69 22.19
C LEU A 415 -0.01 -5.81 22.57
N ALA A 416 0.65 -5.14 21.63
CA ALA A 416 1.71 -4.18 21.95
C ALA A 416 1.20 -3.05 22.87
N ASN A 417 -0.03 -2.57 22.64
CA ASN A 417 -0.65 -1.57 23.48
C ASN A 417 -0.96 -2.06 24.91
N THR A 418 -1.16 -3.37 25.13
CA THR A 418 -1.34 -3.91 26.50
C THR A 418 -0.11 -3.68 27.38
N ALA A 419 1.11 -3.73 26.82
CA ALA A 419 2.33 -3.43 27.56
C ALA A 419 2.40 -1.96 28.01
N LEU A 420 1.87 -1.03 27.20
CA LEU A 420 1.79 0.38 27.56
C LEU A 420 0.73 0.64 28.63
N LEU A 421 -0.33 -0.18 28.69
CA LEU A 421 -1.41 -0.01 29.66
C LEU A 421 -1.13 -0.68 31.01
N TYR A 422 -0.33 -1.76 31.03
CA TYR A 422 0.03 -2.49 32.25
C TYR A 422 0.54 -1.61 33.41
N PRO A 423 1.44 -0.63 33.19
CA PRO A 423 1.89 0.27 34.24
C PRO A 423 0.78 1.06 34.93
N VAL A 424 -0.33 1.36 34.25
CA VAL A 424 -1.41 2.17 34.82
C VAL A 424 -2.13 1.42 35.96
N TRP A 425 -2.35 0.11 35.80
CA TRP A 425 -2.84 -0.74 36.88
C TRP A 425 -1.75 -1.04 37.91
N ARG A 426 -0.55 -1.38 37.45
CA ARG A 426 0.54 -1.79 38.35
C ARG A 426 0.98 -0.67 39.29
N ALA A 427 0.97 0.56 38.82
CA ALA A 427 1.22 1.77 39.61
C ALA A 427 0.01 2.24 40.43
N ARG A 428 -1.09 1.47 40.45
CA ARG A 428 -2.33 1.74 41.19
C ARG A 428 -2.98 3.09 40.87
N ILE A 429 -2.82 3.56 39.63
CA ILE A 429 -3.38 4.82 39.16
C ILE A 429 -4.89 4.66 38.91
N ILE A 430 -5.31 3.46 38.52
CA ILE A 430 -6.70 3.05 38.36
C ILE A 430 -6.96 1.76 39.15
N PRO A 431 -8.21 1.51 39.59
CA PRO A 431 -8.55 0.27 40.27
C PRO A 431 -8.45 -0.94 39.32
N PRO A 432 -8.25 -2.17 39.83
CA PRO A 432 -8.20 -3.39 39.01
C PRO A 432 -9.44 -3.61 38.12
N GLN A 433 -10.60 -3.12 38.56
CA GLN A 433 -11.87 -3.25 37.83
C GLN A 433 -12.08 -2.17 36.76
N ALA A 434 -11.17 -1.20 36.63
CA ALA A 434 -11.26 -0.15 35.62
C ALA A 434 -11.23 -0.75 34.21
N ARG A 435 -12.10 -0.23 33.33
CA ARG A 435 -12.24 -0.66 31.94
C ARG A 435 -12.45 0.55 31.02
N ASP A 436 -12.24 0.31 29.73
CA ASP A 436 -12.59 1.21 28.62
C ASP A 436 -12.14 2.67 28.86
N GLN A 437 -13.08 3.61 28.85
CA GLN A 437 -12.79 5.05 28.94
C GLN A 437 -11.95 5.42 30.17
N GLN A 438 -12.14 4.76 31.32
CA GLN A 438 -11.35 5.05 32.52
C GLN A 438 -9.86 4.73 32.32
N VAL A 439 -9.57 3.63 31.61
CA VAL A 439 -8.22 3.21 31.27
C VAL A 439 -7.61 4.20 30.28
N TYR A 440 -8.39 4.56 29.25
CA TYR A 440 -7.93 5.49 28.20
C TYR A 440 -7.73 6.91 28.71
N ASP A 441 -8.55 7.41 29.63
CA ASP A 441 -8.39 8.72 30.24
C ASP A 441 -7.13 8.78 31.12
N ALA A 442 -6.87 7.72 31.90
CA ALA A 442 -5.66 7.61 32.71
C ALA A 442 -4.40 7.51 31.83
N ALA A 443 -4.46 6.70 30.77
CA ALA A 443 -3.37 6.59 29.80
C ALA A 443 -3.15 7.91 29.06
N TYR A 444 -4.21 8.57 28.59
CA TYR A 444 -4.13 9.87 27.91
C TYR A 444 -3.46 10.90 28.82
N ARG A 445 -3.89 11.02 30.08
CA ARG A 445 -3.31 11.95 31.07
C ARG A 445 -1.81 11.75 31.28
N LEU A 446 -1.33 10.50 31.22
CA LEU A 446 0.07 10.17 31.53
C LEU A 446 0.97 10.10 30.30
N TYR A 447 0.43 9.66 29.17
CA TYR A 447 1.18 9.43 27.94
C TYR A 447 0.91 10.49 26.88
N GLY A 448 -0.08 11.38 27.05
CA GLY A 448 -0.52 12.31 26.01
C GLY A 448 -1.31 11.65 24.86
N PHE A 449 -1.48 10.33 24.90
CA PHE A 449 -2.28 9.54 23.97
C PHE A 449 -2.89 8.34 24.70
N ALA A 450 -3.98 7.79 24.16
CA ALA A 450 -4.59 6.56 24.67
C ALA A 450 -4.18 5.38 23.77
N PRO A 451 -3.41 4.39 24.27
CA PRO A 451 -3.20 3.14 23.56
C PRO A 451 -4.53 2.40 23.43
N VAL A 452 -5.09 2.35 22.22
CA VAL A 452 -6.38 1.69 21.95
C VAL A 452 -6.19 0.41 21.15
N SER A 453 -7.13 -0.52 21.29
CA SER A 453 -7.21 -1.64 20.35
C SER A 453 -7.84 -1.14 19.03
N PRO A 454 -7.26 -1.42 17.84
CA PRO A 454 -7.78 -0.88 16.58
C PRO A 454 -9.22 -1.30 16.25
N ASP A 455 -9.62 -2.47 16.73
CA ASP A 455 -10.97 -3.02 16.60
C ASP A 455 -11.91 -2.62 17.76
N ARG A 456 -11.38 -1.86 18.73
CA ARG A 456 -12.03 -1.45 19.99
C ARG A 456 -12.29 -2.59 20.98
N SER A 457 -11.54 -3.68 20.90
CA SER A 457 -11.60 -4.73 21.92
C SER A 457 -11.18 -4.20 23.30
N THR A 458 -11.99 -4.52 24.31
CA THR A 458 -11.76 -4.12 25.70
C THR A 458 -10.48 -4.75 26.24
N VAL A 459 -9.80 -3.99 27.08
CA VAL A 459 -8.60 -4.41 27.79
C VAL A 459 -8.92 -4.49 29.28
N VAL A 460 -8.55 -5.61 29.89
CA VAL A 460 -8.80 -5.91 31.30
C VAL A 460 -7.51 -6.30 32.01
N TYR A 461 -7.45 -6.07 33.31
CA TYR A 461 -6.34 -6.51 34.16
C TYR A 461 -6.77 -7.70 35.01
N ASP A 462 -6.04 -8.81 34.90
CA ASP A 462 -6.20 -9.98 35.77
C ASP A 462 -5.22 -9.85 36.95
N GLU A 463 -5.75 -9.45 38.10
CA GLU A 463 -4.97 -9.26 39.33
C GLU A 463 -4.34 -10.56 39.84
N LYS A 464 -4.97 -11.73 39.61
CA LYS A 464 -4.44 -13.02 40.09
C LYS A 464 -3.23 -13.45 39.30
N ARG A 465 -3.24 -13.17 38.00
CA ARG A 465 -2.16 -13.52 37.06
C ARG A 465 -1.16 -12.37 36.87
N ASP A 466 -1.48 -11.17 37.33
CA ASP A 466 -0.72 -9.92 37.12
C ASP A 466 -0.46 -9.65 35.63
N VAL A 467 -1.50 -9.82 34.79
CA VAL A 467 -1.41 -9.63 33.34
C VAL A 467 -2.52 -8.72 32.83
N VAL A 468 -2.22 -7.99 31.76
CA VAL A 468 -3.22 -7.28 30.97
C VAL A 468 -3.63 -8.15 29.80
N THR A 469 -4.93 -8.34 29.65
CA THR A 469 -5.54 -9.16 28.61
C THR A 469 -6.40 -8.28 27.72
N ASN A 470 -6.20 -8.38 26.41
CA ASN A 470 -7.18 -7.91 25.44
C ASN A 470 -8.23 -9.01 25.26
N GLU A 471 -9.51 -8.72 25.47
CA GLU A 471 -10.56 -9.76 25.51
C GLU A 471 -10.69 -10.54 24.20
N ARG A 472 -10.29 -9.96 23.06
CA ARG A 472 -10.28 -10.65 21.76
C ARG A 472 -8.95 -11.31 21.42
N HIS A 473 -7.84 -10.65 21.76
CA HIS A 473 -6.51 -11.05 21.29
C HIS A 473 -5.65 -11.75 22.35
N GLY A 474 -6.16 -11.93 23.57
CA GLY A 474 -5.44 -12.61 24.65
C GLY A 474 -4.36 -11.73 25.29
N THR A 475 -3.21 -12.32 25.59
CA THR A 475 -2.07 -11.62 26.23
C THR A 475 -0.84 -11.65 25.33
N LEU A 476 0.21 -10.90 25.67
CA LEU A 476 1.49 -10.99 24.95
C LEU A 476 2.13 -12.38 25.03
N ALA A 477 1.92 -13.10 26.13
CA ALA A 477 2.45 -14.46 26.32
C ALA A 477 1.58 -15.54 25.64
N GLU A 478 0.27 -15.30 25.55
CA GLU A 478 -0.71 -16.20 24.96
C GLU A 478 -1.56 -15.43 23.94
N PRO A 479 -1.00 -15.07 22.77
CA PRO A 479 -1.69 -14.27 21.77
C PRO A 479 -2.70 -15.10 20.99
N TRP A 480 -3.84 -14.48 20.66
CA TRP A 480 -4.86 -15.05 19.79
C TRP A 480 -5.07 -14.18 18.54
N PHE A 481 -5.01 -14.84 17.38
CA PHE A 481 -5.13 -14.20 16.06
C PHE A 481 -6.35 -14.77 15.33
N PRO A 482 -7.54 -14.18 15.48
CA PRO A 482 -8.70 -14.56 14.69
C PRO A 482 -8.40 -14.51 13.19
N ARG A 483 -9.12 -15.31 12.39
CA ARG A 483 -8.95 -15.30 10.93
C ARG A 483 -9.63 -14.12 10.23
N LEU A 484 -10.53 -13.41 10.92
CA LEU A 484 -11.30 -12.32 10.34
C LEU A 484 -11.37 -11.14 11.31
N PRO A 485 -11.32 -9.90 10.81
CA PRO A 485 -11.61 -8.72 11.60
C PRO A 485 -12.99 -8.78 12.24
N ALA A 486 -13.12 -8.20 13.44
CA ALA A 486 -14.42 -8.05 14.10
C ALA A 486 -15.40 -7.35 13.13
N PRO A 487 -16.54 -7.98 12.78
CA PRO A 487 -17.37 -7.59 11.65
C PRO A 487 -18.00 -6.19 11.78
N ASP A 488 -18.09 -5.72 13.01
CA ASP A 488 -18.71 -4.51 13.52
C ASP A 488 -17.66 -3.47 13.99
N SER A 489 -16.37 -3.83 13.96
CA SER A 489 -15.27 -2.86 14.16
C SER A 489 -15.24 -1.80 13.05
N PRO A 490 -14.75 -0.58 13.32
CA PRO A 490 -14.63 0.45 12.28
C PRO A 490 -13.84 -0.02 11.04
N LEU A 491 -12.76 -0.79 11.25
CA LEU A 491 -11.95 -1.32 10.17
C LEU A 491 -12.65 -2.49 9.44
N GLY A 492 -13.33 -3.39 10.16
CA GLY A 492 -14.15 -4.43 9.54
C GLY A 492 -15.26 -3.87 8.65
N LEU A 493 -15.92 -2.80 9.10
CA LEU A 493 -16.92 -2.06 8.31
C LEU A 493 -16.29 -1.37 7.09
N LEU A 494 -15.12 -0.74 7.26
CA LEU A 494 -14.40 -0.11 6.15
C LEU A 494 -14.06 -1.14 5.06
N LEU A 495 -13.45 -2.26 5.44
CA LEU A 495 -13.06 -3.34 4.53
C LEU A 495 -14.27 -3.93 3.77
N LYS A 496 -15.41 -4.09 4.45
CA LYS A 496 -16.67 -4.53 3.80
C LYS A 496 -17.28 -3.46 2.88
N SER A 497 -17.01 -2.20 3.15
CA SER A 497 -17.60 -1.10 2.38
C SER A 497 -16.93 -0.93 1.02
N VAL A 498 -15.62 -1.14 0.89
CA VAL A 498 -14.89 -0.84 -0.35
C VAL A 498 -15.28 -1.81 -1.47
N GLN A 499 -15.81 -1.28 -2.57
CA GLN A 499 -16.14 -2.06 -3.76
C GLN A 499 -14.98 -2.07 -4.75
N HIS A 500 -14.54 -0.86 -5.10
CA HIS A 500 -13.52 -0.59 -6.11
C HIS A 500 -12.65 0.59 -5.67
N VAL A 501 -11.36 0.51 -5.97
CA VAL A 501 -10.43 1.62 -5.85
C VAL A 501 -9.84 1.86 -7.24
N ARG A 502 -9.93 3.09 -7.72
CA ARG A 502 -9.40 3.50 -9.00
C ARG A 502 -8.46 4.68 -8.82
N ALA A 503 -7.23 4.55 -9.27
CA ALA A 503 -6.28 5.66 -9.37
C ALA A 503 -6.02 5.97 -10.84
N GLU A 504 -6.10 7.25 -11.20
CA GLU A 504 -5.90 7.77 -12.54
C GLU A 504 -4.72 8.75 -12.50
N LEU A 505 -3.89 8.76 -13.54
CA LEU A 505 -2.82 9.74 -13.73
C LEU A 505 -2.91 10.34 -15.13
N GLU A 506 -2.89 11.67 -15.17
CA GLU A 506 -2.92 12.49 -16.38
C GLU A 506 -1.82 13.55 -16.32
N PHE A 507 -1.00 13.64 -17.35
CA PHE A 507 -0.07 14.75 -17.58
C PHE A 507 -0.72 15.80 -18.46
N ARG A 508 -0.87 17.02 -17.94
CA ARG A 508 -1.28 18.21 -18.71
C ARG A 508 -0.08 19.06 -19.06
N GLU A 509 -0.30 20.15 -19.79
CA GLU A 509 0.75 21.12 -20.12
C GLU A 509 1.49 21.59 -18.85
N ASP A 510 0.72 21.91 -17.81
CA ASP A 510 1.22 22.55 -16.60
C ASP A 510 1.60 21.59 -15.45
N GLY A 511 1.28 20.30 -15.54
CA GLY A 511 1.61 19.37 -14.44
C GLY A 511 0.99 17.98 -14.46
N ALA A 512 1.15 17.26 -13.35
CA ALA A 512 0.56 15.94 -13.14
C ALA A 512 -0.70 16.04 -12.31
N PHE A 513 -1.75 15.39 -12.80
CA PHE A 513 -3.06 15.34 -12.21
C PHE A 513 -3.35 13.89 -11.86
N THR A 514 -3.62 13.61 -10.59
CA THR A 514 -4.04 12.30 -10.14
C THR A 514 -5.45 12.36 -9.58
N ARG A 515 -6.20 11.27 -9.78
CA ARG A 515 -7.51 11.08 -9.18
C ARG A 515 -7.60 9.71 -8.56
N LEU A 516 -7.76 9.66 -7.24
CA LEU A 516 -8.11 8.46 -6.51
C LEU A 516 -9.62 8.46 -6.24
N THR A 517 -10.32 7.43 -6.68
CA THR A 517 -11.75 7.22 -6.42
C THR A 517 -11.92 5.89 -5.69
N ILE A 518 -12.56 5.92 -4.53
CA ILE A 518 -12.93 4.75 -3.74
C ILE A 518 -14.45 4.66 -3.78
N GLN A 519 -14.97 3.67 -4.51
CA GLN A 519 -16.39 3.35 -4.49
C GLN A 519 -16.68 2.45 -3.30
N ARG A 520 -17.79 2.74 -2.60
CA ARG A 520 -18.17 2.05 -1.38
C ARG A 520 -19.64 1.66 -1.42
N ASN A 521 -19.99 0.57 -0.74
CA ASN A 521 -21.35 0.29 -0.32
C ASN A 521 -21.79 1.32 0.71
N ARG A 522 -23.05 1.76 0.63
CA ARG A 522 -23.75 2.41 1.75
C ARG A 522 -23.60 1.56 3.00
N VAL A 523 -22.83 2.05 3.95
CA VAL A 523 -22.78 1.50 5.31
C VAL A 523 -24.03 2.05 6.03
N PRO A 524 -24.86 1.19 6.67
CA PRO A 524 -25.99 1.68 7.45
C PRO A 524 -25.51 2.67 8.51
N PRO A 525 -26.22 3.79 8.77
CA PRO A 525 -25.90 4.63 9.91
C PRO A 525 -25.98 3.81 11.20
N ARG A 526 -25.01 4.01 12.08
CA ARG A 526 -25.00 3.43 13.43
C ARG A 526 -26.04 4.09 14.32
#